data_AF-A0A914N159-F1
#
_entry.id   AF-A0A914N159-F1
#
_cell.length_a   1.000
_cell.length_b   1.000
_cell.length_c   1.000
_cell.angle_alpha   90.00
_cell.angle_beta   90.00
_cell.angle_gamma   90.00
#
_symmetry.space_group_name_H-M   'P 1'
#
loop_
_entity.id
_entity.type
_entity.pdbx_description
1 polymer ?
#
loop_
_entity_poly.entity_id
_entity_poly.type
_entity_poly.pdbx_seq_one_letter_code
_entity_poly.pdbx_strand_id
1 'polypeptide(L)'
;MSLINQQQIQQNHQIMVMPPADSIDESELWSVHSMSELVEMLYQMCFFAVGAPLNAISLKNFYKKRTKAHSGEMRLIRLSRQLLIAHLMVLCIYCLWRTYWIWNIHWTLGNTMCKAYSFLSTLPFHLWSNMVAAIAIDMLFCIRMPLGSVTNGNKRVTWLIAIAW
;
A
#
# COMPACT_ATOMS: atom_id res chain seq x y z
N MET A 1 -15.95 -45.42 -35.26
CA MET A 1 -15.56 -44.05 -34.85
C MET A 1 -16.16 -43.71 -33.47
N SER A 2 -15.97 -44.56 -32.44
CA SER A 2 -16.58 -44.34 -31.11
C SER A 2 -15.73 -44.77 -29.89
N LEU A 3 -14.58 -45.43 -30.08
CA LEU A 3 -13.74 -45.89 -28.95
C LEU A 3 -12.57 -44.94 -28.61
N ILE A 4 -12.05 -44.20 -29.60
CA ILE A 4 -10.92 -43.26 -29.41
C ILE A 4 -11.37 -42.00 -28.63
N ASN A 5 -12.61 -41.53 -28.84
CA ASN A 5 -13.14 -40.37 -28.12
C ASN A 5 -13.43 -40.63 -26.64
N GLN A 6 -13.73 -41.87 -26.25
CA GLN A 6 -14.01 -42.22 -24.85
C GLN A 6 -12.71 -42.28 -24.02
N GLN A 7 -11.59 -42.72 -24.61
CA GLN A 7 -10.30 -42.72 -23.93
C GLN A 7 -9.74 -41.29 -23.70
N GLN A 8 -9.97 -40.37 -24.63
CA GLN A 8 -9.58 -38.96 -24.47
C GLN A 8 -10.36 -38.23 -23.36
N ILE A 9 -11.62 -38.60 -23.12
CA ILE A 9 -12.43 -38.01 -22.04
C ILE A 9 -12.00 -38.55 -20.67
N GLN A 10 -11.62 -39.83 -20.58
CA GLN A 10 -11.09 -40.43 -19.35
C GLN A 10 -9.70 -39.88 -18.98
N GLN A 11 -8.82 -39.62 -19.96
CA GLN A 11 -7.51 -39.01 -19.68
C GLN A 11 -7.62 -37.54 -19.21
N ASN A 12 -8.57 -36.77 -19.74
CA ASN A 12 -8.78 -35.38 -19.28
C ASN A 12 -9.36 -35.29 -17.85
N HIS A 13 -10.07 -36.32 -17.38
CA HIS A 13 -10.62 -36.34 -16.02
C HIS A 13 -9.58 -36.74 -14.95
N GLN A 14 -8.41 -37.25 -15.34
CA GLN A 14 -7.32 -37.60 -14.41
C GLN A 14 -6.35 -36.46 -14.12
N ILE A 15 -6.48 -35.31 -14.80
CA ILE A 15 -5.62 -34.13 -14.57
C ILE A 15 -6.16 -33.24 -13.42
N MET A 16 -7.34 -33.53 -12.87
CA MET A 16 -7.96 -32.73 -11.79
C MET A 16 -8.17 -33.52 -10.49
N VAL A 17 -7.21 -34.37 -10.13
CA VAL A 17 -7.14 -34.91 -8.76
C VAL A 17 -5.98 -34.21 -8.07
N MET A 18 -6.32 -33.25 -7.20
CA MET A 18 -5.38 -32.57 -6.32
C MET A 18 -4.75 -33.61 -5.38
N PRO A 19 -3.42 -33.81 -5.38
CA PRO A 19 -2.76 -34.76 -4.50
C PRO A 19 -2.86 -34.30 -3.03
N PRO A 20 -2.75 -35.23 -2.07
CA PRO A 20 -2.84 -34.93 -0.64
C PRO A 20 -1.73 -33.95 -0.22
N ALA A 21 -2.08 -33.02 0.67
CA ALA A 21 -1.33 -31.83 1.06
C ALA A 21 0.07 -32.06 1.70
N ASP A 22 0.53 -33.31 1.81
CA ASP A 22 1.76 -33.67 2.53
C ASP A 22 2.99 -33.88 1.61
N SER A 23 2.92 -33.48 0.33
CA SER A 23 4.05 -33.60 -0.61
C SER A 23 4.15 -32.49 -1.66
N ILE A 24 3.79 -31.25 -1.30
CA ILE A 24 3.99 -30.10 -2.19
C ILE A 24 5.50 -29.81 -2.28
N ASP A 25 6.13 -30.33 -3.32
CA ASP A 25 7.46 -29.92 -3.76
C ASP A 25 7.39 -28.43 -4.13
N GLU A 26 8.21 -27.59 -3.50
CA GLU A 26 8.20 -26.13 -3.74
C GLU A 26 8.24 -25.84 -5.25
N SER A 27 8.91 -26.69 -6.03
CA SER A 27 9.08 -26.64 -7.49
C SER A 27 7.77 -26.55 -8.30
N GLU A 28 6.67 -27.19 -7.88
CA GLU A 28 5.37 -27.12 -8.59
C GLU A 28 4.60 -25.84 -8.25
N LEU A 29 4.74 -25.30 -7.04
CA LEU A 29 4.17 -24.01 -6.64
C LEU A 29 4.76 -22.86 -7.48
N TRP A 30 6.06 -22.95 -7.82
CA TRP A 30 6.74 -22.02 -8.73
C TRP A 30 6.31 -22.15 -10.20
N SER A 31 5.66 -23.26 -10.60
CA SER A 31 5.28 -23.52 -12.00
C SER A 31 3.94 -22.89 -12.41
N VAL A 32 3.06 -22.59 -11.44
CA VAL A 32 1.71 -22.04 -11.68
C VAL A 32 1.72 -20.53 -11.89
N HIS A 33 2.74 -19.83 -11.37
CA HIS A 33 2.85 -18.37 -11.44
C HIS A 33 3.74 -17.95 -12.61
N SER A 34 3.28 -17.02 -13.45
CA SER A 34 4.11 -16.52 -14.53
C SER A 34 5.32 -15.78 -13.96
N MET A 35 6.49 -15.89 -14.59
CA MET A 35 7.73 -15.26 -14.13
C MET A 35 7.57 -13.74 -13.87
N SER A 36 6.68 -13.08 -14.61
CA SER A 36 6.33 -11.68 -14.40
C SER A 36 5.65 -11.41 -13.06
N GLU A 37 4.74 -12.28 -12.65
CA GLU A 37 3.95 -12.11 -11.42
C GLU A 37 4.80 -12.39 -10.17
N LEU A 38 5.73 -13.36 -10.29
CA LEU A 38 6.74 -13.63 -9.27
C LEU A 38 7.67 -12.44 -9.05
N VAL A 39 8.17 -11.83 -10.13
CA VAL A 39 9.02 -10.64 -10.06
C VAL A 39 8.26 -9.47 -9.45
N GLU A 40 6.99 -9.29 -9.82
CA GLU A 40 6.12 -8.27 -9.23
C GLU A 40 5.96 -8.46 -7.72
N MET A 41 5.67 -9.69 -7.28
CA MET A 41 5.52 -10.04 -5.87
C MET A 41 6.83 -9.82 -5.08
N LEU A 42 7.98 -10.23 -5.62
CA LEU A 42 9.28 -10.04 -4.97
C LEU A 42 9.60 -8.56 -4.80
N TYR A 43 9.46 -7.76 -5.86
CA TYR A 43 9.64 -6.31 -5.79
C TYR A 43 8.73 -5.73 -4.71
N GLN A 44 7.45 -6.09 -4.72
CA GLN A 44 6.47 -5.58 -3.79
C GLN A 44 6.80 -5.91 -2.33
N MET A 45 7.27 -7.13 -2.05
CA MET A 45 7.71 -7.55 -0.73
C MET A 45 8.99 -6.83 -0.28
N CYS A 46 9.96 -6.62 -1.17
CA CYS A 46 11.17 -5.84 -0.85
C CYS A 46 10.83 -4.39 -0.50
N PHE A 47 9.96 -3.74 -1.29
CA PHE A 47 9.52 -2.37 -1.03
C PHE A 47 8.73 -2.26 0.27
N PHE A 48 7.91 -3.26 0.62
CA PHE A 48 7.25 -3.31 1.91
C PHE A 48 8.26 -3.49 3.06
N ALA A 49 9.16 -4.46 2.94
CA ALA A 49 10.14 -4.78 3.97
C ALA A 49 11.10 -3.63 4.28
N VAL A 50 11.43 -2.78 3.30
CA VAL A 50 12.27 -1.60 3.49
C VAL A 50 11.43 -0.35 3.79
N GLY A 51 10.36 -0.14 3.03
CA GLY A 51 9.52 1.05 3.12
C GLY A 51 8.74 1.15 4.43
N ALA A 52 8.21 0.03 4.94
CA ALA A 52 7.46 0.03 6.20
C ALA A 52 8.33 0.42 7.41
N PRO A 53 9.51 -0.18 7.66
CA PRO A 53 10.34 0.23 8.78
C PRO A 53 10.92 1.64 8.61
N LEU A 54 11.30 2.06 7.39
CA LEU A 54 11.78 3.42 7.17
C LEU A 54 10.73 4.48 7.51
N ASN A 55 9.49 4.28 7.05
CA ASN A 55 8.37 5.17 7.38
C ASN A 55 8.01 5.08 8.87
N ALA A 56 8.02 3.89 9.49
CA ALA A 56 7.73 3.74 10.91
C ALA A 56 8.79 4.38 11.82
N ILE A 57 10.07 4.20 11.52
CA ILE A 57 11.19 4.82 12.26
C ILE A 57 11.13 6.34 12.12
N SER A 58 10.92 6.85 10.91
CA SER A 58 10.77 8.29 10.70
C SER A 58 9.57 8.85 11.47
N LEU A 59 8.45 8.13 11.50
CA LEU A 59 7.27 8.52 12.26
C LEU A 59 7.60 8.63 13.76
N LYS A 60 8.27 7.61 14.32
CA LYS A 60 8.74 7.61 15.72
C LYS A 60 9.69 8.78 16.00
N ASN A 61 10.61 9.06 15.10
CA ASN A 61 11.55 10.17 15.20
C ASN A 61 10.84 11.53 15.19
N PHE A 62 9.82 11.69 14.34
CA PHE A 62 9.00 12.91 14.31
C PHE A 62 8.15 13.10 15.57
N TYR A 63 7.60 12.02 16.14
CA TYR A 63 6.93 12.09 17.44
C TYR A 63 7.89 12.53 18.56
N LYS A 64 9.14 12.03 18.54
CA LYS A 64 10.17 12.40 19.52
C LYS A 64 10.69 13.83 19.34
N LYS A 65 10.85 14.31 18.10
CA LYS A 65 11.31 15.69 17.79
C LYS A 65 10.29 16.78 18.13
N ARG A 66 9.00 16.44 18.25
CA ARG A 66 7.91 17.39 18.54
C ARG A 66 8.13 18.22 19.80
N THR A 67 8.86 17.72 20.78
CA THR A 67 9.10 18.41 22.06
C THR A 67 10.20 19.46 21.99
N LYS A 68 11.01 19.50 20.92
CA LYS A 68 12.16 20.43 20.79
C LYS A 68 12.08 21.37 19.59
N ALA A 69 11.06 21.22 18.73
CA ALA A 69 10.97 21.93 17.47
C ALA A 69 10.41 23.35 17.64
N HIS A 70 10.95 24.30 16.88
CA HIS A 70 10.42 25.68 16.81
C HIS A 70 9.06 25.71 16.08
N SER A 71 8.26 26.77 16.28
CA SER A 71 6.87 26.88 15.76
C SER A 71 6.74 26.57 14.26
N GLY A 72 7.69 27.04 13.44
CA GLY A 72 7.73 26.75 12.00
C GLY A 72 8.08 25.31 11.64
N GLU A 73 8.98 24.69 12.40
CA GLU A 73 9.41 23.30 12.18
C GLU A 73 8.33 22.30 12.65
N MET A 74 7.60 22.62 13.73
CA MET A 74 6.46 21.82 14.21
C MET A 74 5.37 21.62 13.15
N ARG A 75 5.15 22.63 12.30
CA ARG A 75 4.17 22.57 11.20
C ARG A 75 4.55 21.56 10.13
N LEU A 76 5.79 21.67 9.63
CA LEU A 76 6.32 20.77 8.61
C LEU A 76 6.42 19.34 9.14
N ILE A 77 6.82 19.16 10.42
CA ILE A 77 6.78 17.86 11.10
C ILE A 77 5.36 17.29 11.12
N ARG A 78 4.33 18.12 11.36
CA ARG A 78 2.93 17.68 11.41
C ARG A 78 2.41 17.22 10.05
N LEU A 79 2.73 17.96 8.98
CA LEU A 79 2.39 17.58 7.60
C LEU A 79 3.13 16.31 7.18
N SER A 80 4.44 16.26 7.43
CA SER A 80 5.28 15.09 7.15
C SER A 80 4.73 13.85 7.85
N ARG A 81 4.24 13.97 9.08
CA ARG A 81 3.60 12.87 9.80
C ARG A 81 2.38 12.30 9.07
N GLN A 82 1.48 13.16 8.57
CA GLN A 82 0.31 12.70 7.81
C GLN A 82 0.74 12.06 6.48
N LEU A 83 1.79 12.57 5.85
CA LEU A 83 2.38 11.97 4.64
C LEU A 83 2.94 10.57 4.92
N LEU A 84 3.67 10.38 6.04
CA LEU A 84 4.19 9.08 6.45
C LEU A 84 3.07 8.08 6.77
N ILE A 85 1.96 8.55 7.36
CA ILE A 85 0.76 7.72 7.58
C ILE A 85 0.17 7.31 6.23
N ALA A 86 0.04 8.22 5.26
CA ALA A 86 -0.45 7.89 3.92
C ALA A 86 0.45 6.87 3.22
N HIS A 87 1.79 7.01 3.32
CA HIS A 87 2.73 6.02 2.81
C HIS A 87 2.56 4.64 3.45
N LEU A 88 2.39 4.58 4.77
CA LEU A 88 2.09 3.33 5.46
C LEU A 88 0.74 2.76 5.04
N MET A 89 -0.28 3.59 4.78
CA MET A 89 -1.55 3.11 4.24
C MET A 89 -1.40 2.55 2.83
N VAL A 90 -0.64 3.21 1.94
CA VAL A 90 -0.33 2.69 0.60
C VAL A 90 0.40 1.35 0.72
N LEU A 91 1.45 1.28 1.54
CA LEU A 91 2.24 0.06 1.73
C LEU A 91 1.43 -1.06 2.39
N CYS A 92 0.54 -0.77 3.34
CA CYS A 92 -0.28 -1.81 3.95
C CYS A 92 -1.41 -2.25 3.02
N ILE A 93 -2.13 -1.32 2.40
CA ILE A 93 -3.33 -1.64 1.63
C ILE A 93 -2.96 -2.10 0.23
N TYR A 94 -2.16 -1.35 -0.52
CA TYR A 94 -1.85 -1.68 -1.92
C TYR A 94 -0.86 -2.86 -2.01
N CYS A 95 0.16 -2.87 -1.13
CA CYS A 95 1.21 -3.87 -1.13
C CYS A 95 0.72 -5.23 -0.65
N LEU A 96 0.19 -5.31 0.58
CA LEU A 96 -0.27 -6.59 1.14
C LEU A 96 -1.43 -7.17 0.34
N TRP A 97 -2.29 -6.32 -0.19
CA TRP A 97 -3.43 -6.79 -0.93
C TRP A 97 -3.09 -7.35 -2.31
N ARG A 98 -2.20 -6.68 -3.06
CA ARG A 98 -1.79 -7.19 -4.36
C ARG A 98 -1.08 -8.54 -4.21
N THR A 99 -0.25 -8.70 -3.17
CA THR A 99 0.30 -10.00 -2.78
C THR A 99 -0.79 -11.00 -2.38
N TYR A 100 -1.80 -10.57 -1.63
CA TYR A 100 -2.94 -11.42 -1.24
C TYR A 100 -3.77 -11.90 -2.43
N TRP A 101 -3.98 -11.04 -3.43
CA TRP A 101 -4.71 -11.34 -4.66
C TRP A 101 -3.96 -12.34 -5.54
N ILE A 102 -2.66 -12.17 -5.65
CA ILE A 102 -1.76 -13.12 -6.33
C ILE A 102 -1.81 -14.49 -5.64
N TRP A 103 -1.84 -14.51 -4.31
CA TRP A 103 -1.87 -15.75 -3.53
C TRP A 103 -3.24 -16.45 -3.53
N ASN A 104 -4.34 -15.68 -3.47
CA ASN A 104 -5.70 -16.19 -3.46
C ASN A 104 -6.38 -15.92 -4.79
N ILE A 105 -6.31 -16.89 -5.71
CA ILE A 105 -7.03 -16.86 -6.99
C ILE A 105 -8.56 -16.78 -6.78
N HIS A 106 -9.07 -17.17 -5.60
CA HIS A 106 -10.49 -17.12 -5.26
C HIS A 106 -10.84 -16.06 -4.20
N TRP A 107 -11.83 -15.23 -4.52
CA TRP A 107 -12.39 -14.23 -3.62
C TRP A 107 -13.34 -14.85 -2.59
N THR A 108 -12.89 -15.01 -1.34
CA THR A 108 -13.70 -15.62 -0.27
C THR A 108 -14.32 -14.60 0.70
N LEU A 109 -13.97 -13.31 0.64
CA LEU A 109 -14.36 -12.30 1.64
C LEU A 109 -15.70 -11.58 1.37
N GLY A 110 -16.48 -12.02 0.38
CA GLY A 110 -17.82 -11.50 0.10
C GLY A 110 -17.89 -10.08 -0.51
N ASN A 111 -19.10 -9.59 -0.78
CA ASN A 111 -19.34 -8.37 -1.58
C ASN A 111 -18.91 -7.06 -0.87
N THR A 112 -19.08 -6.98 0.45
CA THR A 112 -18.76 -5.77 1.23
C THR A 112 -17.26 -5.48 1.21
N MET A 113 -16.43 -6.51 1.38
CA MET A 113 -14.97 -6.37 1.37
C MET A 113 -14.46 -6.00 -0.02
N CYS A 114 -15.16 -6.44 -1.09
CA CYS A 114 -14.79 -6.13 -2.48
C CYS A 114 -15.00 -4.65 -2.78
N LYS A 115 -16.15 -4.10 -2.35
CA LYS A 115 -16.44 -2.67 -2.47
C LYS A 115 -15.50 -1.81 -1.63
N ALA A 116 -15.28 -2.22 -0.37
CA ALA A 116 -14.33 -1.55 0.51
C ALA A 116 -12.93 -1.53 -0.09
N TYR A 117 -12.48 -2.64 -0.70
CA TYR A 117 -11.20 -2.72 -1.39
C TYR A 117 -11.10 -1.76 -2.58
N SER A 118 -12.09 -1.76 -3.47
CA SER A 118 -12.07 -0.86 -4.65
C SER A 118 -11.96 0.61 -4.24
N PHE A 119 -12.55 0.97 -3.10
CA PHE A 119 -12.41 2.29 -2.52
C PHE A 119 -11.02 2.51 -1.85
N LEU A 120 -10.60 1.57 -1.00
CA LEU A 120 -9.33 1.62 -0.27
C LEU A 120 -8.09 1.51 -1.17
N SER A 121 -8.20 0.99 -2.39
CA SER A 121 -7.09 0.94 -3.35
C SER A 121 -6.77 2.32 -3.93
N THR A 122 -7.78 3.19 -4.04
CA THR A 122 -7.66 4.50 -4.69
C THR A 122 -7.43 5.62 -3.67
N LEU A 123 -8.03 5.53 -2.48
CA LEU A 123 -7.90 6.51 -1.41
C LEU A 123 -6.45 6.86 -1.03
N PRO A 124 -5.54 5.89 -0.75
CA PRO A 124 -4.19 6.18 -0.29
C PRO A 124 -3.37 6.96 -1.32
N PHE A 125 -3.62 6.74 -2.61
CA PHE A 125 -2.95 7.45 -3.70
C PHE A 125 -3.36 8.93 -3.77
N HIS A 126 -4.66 9.20 -3.63
CA HIS A 126 -5.17 10.56 -3.54
C HIS A 126 -4.70 11.27 -2.27
N LEU A 127 -4.77 10.60 -1.13
CA LEU A 127 -4.28 11.15 0.15
C LEU A 127 -2.80 11.49 0.08
N TRP A 128 -1.98 10.59 -0.47
CA TRP A 128 -0.54 10.80 -0.62
C TRP A 128 -0.25 12.02 -1.50
N SER A 129 -0.82 12.07 -2.71
CA SER A 129 -0.59 13.18 -3.65
C SER A 129 -1.10 14.52 -3.12
N ASN A 130 -2.29 14.56 -2.52
CA ASN A 130 -2.84 15.75 -1.88
C ASN A 130 -1.96 16.26 -0.73
N MET A 131 -1.39 15.35 0.06
CA MET A 131 -0.52 15.73 1.18
C MET A 131 0.83 16.27 0.70
N VAL A 132 1.40 15.73 -0.37
CA VAL A 132 2.59 16.30 -1.03
C VAL A 132 2.31 17.71 -1.56
N ALA A 133 1.15 17.92 -2.20
CA ALA A 133 0.74 19.24 -2.67
C ALA A 133 0.57 20.23 -1.50
N ALA A 134 -0.06 19.81 -0.39
CA ALA A 134 -0.22 20.63 0.81
C ALA A 134 1.13 21.03 1.42
N ILE A 135 2.12 20.13 1.43
CA ILE A 135 3.49 20.42 1.89
C ILE A 135 4.16 21.46 0.99
N ALA A 136 4.05 21.31 -0.34
CA ALA A 136 4.61 22.27 -1.29
C ALA A 136 4.01 23.67 -1.11
N ILE A 137 2.69 23.74 -0.89
CA ILE A 137 1.98 24.99 -0.60
C ILE A 137 2.46 25.61 0.71
N ASP A 138 2.58 24.83 1.80
CA ASP A 138 3.09 25.33 3.09
C ASP A 138 4.52 25.89 2.95
N MET A 139 5.40 25.20 2.21
CA MET A 139 6.76 25.68 1.91
C MET A 139 6.74 27.01 1.15
N LEU A 140 5.92 27.14 0.10
CA LEU A 140 5.80 28.38 -0.68
C LEU A 140 5.37 29.56 0.20
N PHE A 141 4.42 29.33 1.11
CA PHE A 141 3.96 30.37 2.03
C PHE A 141 4.99 30.73 3.11
N CYS A 142 5.78 29.75 3.58
CA CYS A 142 6.88 30.03 4.50
C CYS A 142 7.95 30.91 3.87
N ILE A 143 8.25 30.69 2.58
CA ILE A 143 9.23 31.47 1.82
C ILE A 143 8.71 32.89 1.55
N ARG A 144 7.44 33.04 1.13
CA ARG A 144 6.89 34.36 0.76
C ARG A 144 6.49 35.24 1.94
N MET A 145 6.05 34.66 3.07
CA MET A 145 5.45 35.41 4.18
C MET A 145 5.97 34.94 5.54
N PRO A 146 7.22 35.26 5.91
CA PRO A 146 7.83 34.80 7.15
C PRO A 146 7.09 35.31 8.40
N LEU A 147 6.58 36.55 8.39
CA LEU A 147 5.92 37.17 9.56
C LEU A 147 4.50 36.63 9.83
N GLY A 148 3.67 36.45 8.78
CA GLY A 148 2.32 35.87 8.92
C GLY A 148 2.31 34.37 9.21
N SER A 149 3.42 33.69 8.93
CA SER A 149 3.62 32.27 9.22
C SER A 149 3.71 32.00 10.73
N VAL A 150 4.28 32.92 11.51
CA VAL A 150 4.52 32.75 12.95
C VAL A 150 3.22 32.80 13.77
N THR A 151 2.28 33.67 13.42
CA THR A 151 1.04 33.90 14.19
C THR A 151 -0.10 32.95 13.83
N ASN A 152 -0.29 32.64 12.53
CA ASN A 152 -1.44 31.85 12.06
C ASN A 152 -1.09 30.50 11.42
N GLY A 153 0.19 30.12 11.39
CA GLY A 153 0.65 28.92 10.67
C GLY A 153 -0.01 27.61 11.11
N ASN A 154 -0.25 27.40 12.41
CA ASN A 154 -0.86 26.15 12.90
C ASN A 154 -2.31 25.95 12.43
N LYS A 155 -3.11 27.02 12.35
CA LYS A 155 -4.49 26.96 11.87
C LYS A 155 -4.50 26.62 10.38
N ARG A 156 -3.61 27.25 9.60
CA ARG A 156 -3.46 27.01 8.15
C ARG A 156 -3.07 25.58 7.85
N VAL A 157 -2.08 25.03 8.55
CA VAL A 157 -1.66 23.63 8.38
C VAL A 157 -2.75 22.65 8.76
N THR A 158 -3.51 22.93 9.83
CA THR A 158 -4.65 22.07 10.21
C THR A 158 -5.73 22.10 9.13
N TRP A 159 -6.00 23.26 8.54
CA TRP A 159 -6.93 23.41 7.41
C TRP A 159 -6.43 22.72 6.14
N LEU A 160 -5.14 22.83 5.81
CA LEU A 160 -4.52 22.15 4.67
C LEU A 160 -4.60 20.62 4.84
N ILE A 161 -4.35 20.11 6.04
CA ILE A 161 -4.55 18.69 6.35
C ILE A 161 -6.03 18.32 6.19
N ALA A 162 -6.95 19.12 6.71
CA ALA A 162 -8.39 18.83 6.61
C ALA A 162 -8.93 18.83 5.17
N ILE A 163 -8.38 19.67 4.27
CA ILE A 163 -8.72 19.65 2.84
C ILE A 163 -8.06 18.47 2.12
N ALA A 164 -6.85 18.10 2.54
CA ALA A 164 -6.08 17.06 1.86
C ALA A 164 -6.53 15.62 2.21
N TRP A 165 -7.23 15.45 3.33
CA TRP A 165 -7.90 14.21 3.73
C TRP A 165 -9.29 14.09 3.10
#